data_AF-S3W088-F1
#
_entry.id   AF-S3W088-F1
#
_cell.length_a   1.000
_cell.length_b   1.000
_cell.length_c   1.000
_cell.angle_alpha   90.00
_cell.angle_beta   90.00
_cell.angle_gamma   90.00
#
_symmetry.space_group_name_H-M   'P 1'
#
loop_
_entity.id
_entity.type
_entity.pdbx_description
1 polymer ?
#
loop_
_entity_poly.entity_id
_entity_poly.type
_entity_poly.pdbx_seq_one_letter_code
_entity_poly.pdbx_strand_id
1 'polypeptide(L)' 'MRAAIAEQAKGFSKGLDIAILAKPSLFELSHIELLSCLGHLMSRI' A
#
# COMPACT_ATOMS: atom_id res chain seq x y z
N MET A 1 -7.39 -2.33 -3.44
CA MET A 1 -6.62 -2.10 -2.20
C MET A 1 -6.02 -3.37 -1.60
N ARG A 2 -6.81 -4.37 -1.15
CA ARG A 2 -6.26 -5.61 -0.56
C ARG A 2 -5.28 -6.37 -1.47
N ALA A 3 -5.59 -6.48 -2.78
CA ALA A 3 -4.69 -7.10 -3.75
C ALA A 3 -3.34 -6.36 -3.88
N ALA A 4 -3.38 -5.02 -3.96
CA ALA A 4 -2.18 -4.19 -4.04
C ALA A 4 -1.29 -4.31 -2.78
N ILE A 5 -1.91 -4.43 -1.59
CA ILE A 5 -1.18 -4.68 -0.33
C ILE A 5 -0.50 -6.06 -0.37
N ALA A 6 -1.21 -7.09 -0.81
CA ALA A 6 -0.66 -8.45 -0.88
C ALA A 6 0.52 -8.57 -1.87
N GLU A 7 0.48 -7.85 -2.99
CA GLU A 7 1.60 -7.79 -3.94
C GLU A 7 2.84 -7.12 -3.35
N GLN A 8 2.64 -6.01 -2.64
CA GLN A 8 3.72 -5.27 -1.99
C GLN A 8 4.21 -5.97 -0.70
N ALA A 9 3.41 -6.87 -0.11
CA ALA A 9 3.75 -7.60 1.11
C ALA A 9 5.01 -8.45 1.01
N LYS A 10 5.44 -8.82 -0.20
CA LYS A 10 6.72 -9.51 -0.42
C LYS A 10 7.93 -8.64 -0.06
N GLY A 11 7.79 -7.31 -0.12
CA GLY A 11 8.81 -6.34 0.24
C GLY A 11 8.68 -5.76 1.65
N PHE A 12 7.62 -6.12 2.39
CA PHE A 12 7.43 -5.60 3.75
C PHE A 12 8.32 -6.35 4.75
N SER A 13 8.89 -5.61 5.70
CA SER A 13 9.67 -6.19 6.79
C SER A 13 8.77 -7.10 7.63
N LYS A 14 9.17 -8.37 7.76
CA LYS A 14 8.41 -9.36 8.53
C LYS A 14 8.37 -8.93 10.00
N GLY A 15 7.17 -8.80 10.56
CA GLY A 15 6.96 -8.48 11.98
C GLY A 15 6.25 -7.16 12.27
N LEU A 16 5.83 -6.41 11.24
CA LEU A 16 5.01 -5.21 11.40
C LEU A 16 3.52 -5.51 11.20
N ASP A 17 2.70 -5.10 12.16
CA ASP A 17 1.26 -4.98 11.97
C ASP A 17 0.94 -3.60 11.38
N ILE A 18 0.45 -3.59 10.14
CA ILE A 18 0.22 -2.35 9.38
C ILE A 18 -1.28 -2.12 9.21
N ALA A 19 -1.77 -1.00 9.75
CA ALA A 19 -3.11 -0.49 9.46
C ALA A 19 -3.01 0.68 8.49
N ILE A 20 -3.72 0.61 7.35
CA ILE A 20 -3.76 1.67 6.35
C ILE A 20 -5.11 2.39 6.42
N LEU A 21 -5.07 3.68 6.76
CA LEU A 21 -6.22 4.58 6.70
C LEU A 21 -6.15 5.37 5.39
N ALA A 22 -7.13 5.15 4.52
CA ALA A 22 -7.21 5.78 3.21
C ALA A 22 -8.27 6.89 3.19
N LYS A 23 -7.94 8.03 2.59
CA LYS A 23 -8.95 9.04 2.22
C LYS A 23 -9.84 8.50 1.09
N PRO A 24 -11.12 8.92 0.97
CA PRO A 24 -12.01 8.47 -0.10
C PRO A 24 -11.45 8.67 -1.52
N SER A 25 -10.71 9.74 -1.74
CA SER A 25 -10.06 10.03 -3.04
C SER A 25 -9.04 8.96 -3.47
N LEU A 26 -8.56 8.11 -2.56
CA LEU A 26 -7.66 7.00 -2.88
C LEU A 26 -8.34 5.93 -3.74
N PHE A 27 -9.67 5.83 -3.69
CA PHE A 27 -10.44 4.87 -4.49
C PHE A 27 -10.61 5.30 -5.95
N GLU A 28 -10.31 6.55 -6.28
CA GLU A 28 -10.32 7.07 -7.65
C GLU A 28 -9.03 6.73 -8.41
N LEU A 29 -7.99 6.30 -7.69
CA LEU A 29 -6.71 5.91 -8.27
C LEU A 29 -6.81 4.58 -9.01
N SER A 30 -6.12 4.49 -10.14
CA SER A 30 -5.89 3.22 -10.82
C SER A 30 -5.07 2.27 -9.95
N HIS A 31 -5.11 0.98 -10.30
CA HIS A 31 -4.34 -0.03 -9.58
C HIS A 31 -2.83 0.27 -9.56
N ILE A 32 -2.28 0.78 -10.66
CA ILE A 32 -0.85 1.12 -10.81
C ILE A 32 -0.48 2.30 -9.90
N GLU A 33 -1.32 3.34 -9.87
CA GLU A 33 -1.11 4.51 -9.01
C GLU A 33 -1.18 4.11 -7.53
N LEU A 34 -2.11 3.22 -7.19
CA LEU A 34 -2.23 2.69 -5.83
C LEU A 34 -0.99 1.91 -5.40
N LEU A 35 -0.43 1.07 -6.28
CA LEU A 35 0.82 0.35 -6.02
C LEU A 35 2.00 1.31 -5.80
N SER A 36 2.10 2.37 -6.61
CA SER A 36 3.14 3.39 -6.45
C SER A 36 3.02 4.13 -5.11
N CYS A 37 1.80 4.52 -4.73
CA CYS A 37 1.51 5.15 -3.45
C CYS A 37 1.89 4.25 -2.26
N LEU A 38 1.52 2.97 -2.31
CA LEU A 38 1.89 1.99 -1.29
C LEU A 38 3.41 1.80 -1.21
N GLY A 39 4.09 1.68 -2.35
CA GLY A 39 5.56 1.57 -2.38
C GLY A 39 6.26 2.79 -1.75
N HIS A 40 5.79 4.00 -2.03
CA HIS A 40 6.31 5.23 -1.43
C HIS A 40 6.05 5.34 0.07
N LEU A 41 4.88 4.90 0.54
CA LEU A 41 4.58 4.89 1.97
C LEU A 41 5.51 3.93 2.71
N MET A 42 5.73 2.74 2.12
CA MET A 42 6.47 1.65 2.74
C MET A 42 7.99 1.85 2.69
N SER A 43 8.52 2.63 1.73
CA SER A 43 9.95 2.98 1.72
C SER A 43 10.37 3.94 2.84
N ARG A 44 9.40 4.49 3.59
CA ARG A 44 9.62 5.43 4.70
C ARG A 44 9.50 4.80 6.08
N ILE A 45 9.22 3.50 6.17
CA ILE A 45 9.05 2.73 7.41
C ILE A 45 10.18 1.72 7.51
#